data_AF-G4Z6S3-F1
#
_entry.id   AF-G4Z6S3-F1
#
_cell.length_a   1.000
_cell.length_b   1.000
_cell.length_c   1.000
_cell.angle_alpha   90.00
_cell.angle_beta   90.00
_cell.angle_gamma   90.00
#
_symmetry.space_group_name_H-M   'P 1'
#
loop_
_entity.id
_entity.type
_entity.pdbx_description
1 polymer ?
#
loop_
_entity_poly.entity_id
_entity_poly.type
_entity_poly.pdbx_seq_one_letter_code
_entity_poly.pdbx_strand_id
1 'polypeptide(L)'
;LCSSSVDQNAEQLGAYAMYLWQYGMNRNHVGNTYLTICGKLCAVRWFHRNTVGYDPGVSASHAILLRGIRRFTDPVVKQQPLSARMLRVIFCEINLTQPRDQLLWGGLLLGYFFLLRRSEYFFIGRKVRSYVLQLSALQFYSRNEEVVSPKKAVVVGITLRGAQNNEFGREEVRYHYKTKAKLICPVRAARWIVKAAKTLGTRAEDSALATRHGGITAGDVSSVVKRAASRMGLDPARFSTHSVRIGGADYRTHSKTTRCCQQKELLASLSRCADLV
;
A
#
# COMPACT_ATOMS: atom_id res chain seq x y z
N LEU A 1 -25.94 25.57 25.65
CA LEU A 1 -26.52 24.63 24.67
C LEU A 1 -27.62 23.85 25.40
N CYS A 2 -28.87 24.00 24.97
CA CYS A 2 -30.03 23.36 25.62
C CYS A 2 -30.02 21.85 25.29
N SER A 3 -30.45 20.98 26.22
CA SER A 3 -30.44 19.51 26.04
C SER A 3 -31.18 19.07 24.77
N SER A 4 -32.28 19.75 24.42
CA SER A 4 -33.08 19.50 23.21
C SER A 4 -32.30 19.69 21.90
N SER A 5 -31.32 20.60 21.86
CA SER A 5 -30.49 20.82 20.66
C SER A 5 -29.47 19.70 20.45
N VAL A 6 -29.03 19.03 21.51
CA VAL A 6 -28.04 17.96 21.45
C VAL A 6 -28.68 16.68 20.93
N ASP A 7 -29.92 16.38 21.37
CA ASP A 7 -30.67 15.22 20.90
C ASP A 7 -31.02 15.32 19.41
N GLN A 8 -31.43 16.51 18.94
CA GLN A 8 -31.67 16.75 17.51
C GLN A 8 -30.41 16.60 16.65
N ASN A 9 -29.27 17.10 17.13
CA ASN A 9 -27.99 16.94 16.43
C ASN A 9 -27.57 15.47 16.35
N ALA A 10 -27.82 14.71 17.42
CA ALA A 10 -27.58 13.28 17.45
C ALA A 10 -28.51 12.58 16.43
N GLU A 11 -29.80 12.86 16.41
CA GLU A 11 -30.74 12.26 15.45
C GLU A 11 -30.32 12.51 13.98
N GLN A 12 -29.88 13.74 13.66
CA GLN A 12 -29.36 14.06 12.33
C GLN A 12 -28.10 13.25 11.98
N LEU A 13 -27.20 13.05 12.94
CA LEU A 13 -26.00 12.23 12.74
C LEU A 13 -26.35 10.74 12.50
N GLY A 14 -27.39 10.23 13.17
CA GLY A 14 -27.95 8.90 12.94
C GLY A 14 -28.59 8.75 11.56
N ALA A 15 -29.42 9.73 11.15
CA ALA A 15 -30.02 9.77 9.82
C ALA A 15 -28.94 9.82 8.72
N TYR A 16 -27.87 10.58 8.95
CA TYR A 16 -26.73 10.63 8.05
C TYR A 16 -26.02 9.26 7.94
N ALA A 17 -25.86 8.53 9.06
CA ALA A 17 -25.30 7.18 9.02
C ALA A 17 -26.15 6.21 8.18
N MET A 18 -27.47 6.29 8.28
CA MET A 18 -28.40 5.51 7.44
C MET A 18 -28.30 5.88 5.96
N TYR A 19 -28.25 7.19 5.66
CA TYR A 19 -28.03 7.66 4.29
C TYR A 19 -26.72 7.12 3.70
N LEU A 20 -25.63 7.14 4.49
CA LEU A 20 -24.34 6.59 4.07
C LEU A 20 -24.39 5.07 3.87
N TRP A 21 -25.18 4.34 4.66
CA TRP A 21 -25.36 2.90 4.51
C TRP A 21 -26.19 2.52 3.29
N GLN A 22 -27.20 3.31 2.91
CA GLN A 22 -28.03 3.03 1.74
C GLN A 22 -27.40 3.52 0.43
N TYR A 23 -26.90 4.75 0.40
CA TYR A 23 -26.53 5.43 -0.85
C TYR A 23 -25.03 5.72 -0.98
N GLY A 24 -24.27 5.54 0.10
CA GLY A 24 -22.80 5.64 0.06
C GLY A 24 -22.20 7.03 -0.13
N MET A 25 -22.96 8.01 -0.59
CA MET A 25 -22.44 9.31 -1.02
C MET A 25 -21.23 9.14 -1.95
N ASN A 26 -21.40 8.27 -2.94
CA ASN A 26 -20.41 7.98 -3.98
C ASN A 26 -21.09 8.01 -5.36
N ARG A 27 -20.29 8.09 -6.43
CA ARG A 27 -20.80 8.20 -7.81
C ARG A 27 -21.68 7.04 -8.25
N ASN A 28 -21.57 5.90 -7.57
CA ASN A 28 -22.31 4.69 -7.92
C ASN A 28 -23.60 4.57 -7.10
N HIS A 29 -23.85 5.48 -6.16
CA HIS A 29 -24.99 5.46 -5.24
C HIS A 29 -25.12 4.14 -4.45
N VAL A 30 -24.01 3.47 -4.16
CA VAL A 30 -23.98 2.18 -3.43
C VAL A 30 -23.59 2.40 -1.98
N GLY A 31 -24.32 1.79 -1.05
CA GLY A 31 -24.02 1.80 0.39
C GLY A 31 -22.55 1.65 0.80
N ASN A 32 -22.12 2.41 1.80
CA ASN A 32 -20.78 2.31 2.36
C ASN A 32 -20.66 1.12 3.32
N THR A 33 -19.44 0.59 3.43
CA THR A 33 -19.12 -0.38 4.49
C THR A 33 -19.18 0.28 5.88
N TYR A 34 -19.47 -0.53 6.91
CA TYR A 34 -19.49 -0.12 8.31
C TYR A 34 -18.28 0.76 8.71
N LEU A 35 -17.06 0.32 8.39
CA LEU A 35 -15.84 1.07 8.75
C LEU A 35 -15.76 2.43 8.06
N THR A 36 -16.21 2.52 6.80
CA THR A 36 -16.26 3.78 6.06
C THR A 36 -17.28 4.74 6.68
N ILE A 37 -18.44 4.23 7.11
CA ILE A 37 -19.47 5.02 7.80
C ILE A 37 -18.88 5.58 9.09
N CYS A 38 -18.29 4.73 9.94
CA CYS A 38 -17.63 5.18 11.17
C CYS A 38 -16.58 6.27 10.90
N GLY A 39 -15.74 6.11 9.87
CA GLY A 39 -14.75 7.11 9.49
C GLY A 39 -15.35 8.46 9.11
N LYS A 40 -16.45 8.46 8.33
CA LYS A 40 -17.16 9.70 7.95
C LYS A 40 -17.81 10.38 9.16
N LEU A 41 -18.43 9.61 10.05
CA LEU A 41 -19.00 10.14 11.30
C LEU A 41 -17.92 10.74 12.20
N CYS A 42 -16.76 10.09 12.32
CA CYS A 42 -15.62 10.64 13.07
C CYS A 42 -15.13 11.97 12.46
N ALA A 43 -15.07 12.09 11.13
CA ALA A 43 -14.66 13.31 10.46
C ALA A 43 -15.65 14.48 10.71
N VAL A 44 -16.96 14.21 10.64
CA VAL A 44 -18.00 15.19 10.96
C VAL A 44 -17.86 15.66 12.41
N ARG A 45 -17.75 14.72 13.36
CA ARG A 45 -17.56 15.06 14.78
C ARG A 45 -16.29 15.87 15.03
N TRP A 46 -15.20 15.49 14.37
CA TRP A 46 -13.93 16.23 14.47
C TRP A 46 -14.08 17.66 13.96
N PHE A 47 -14.72 17.87 12.81
CA PHE A 47 -14.95 19.20 12.25
C PHE A 47 -15.81 20.07 13.18
N HIS A 48 -16.92 19.54 13.66
CA HIS A 48 -17.79 20.28 14.59
C HIS A 48 -17.06 20.65 15.87
N ARG A 49 -16.29 19.71 16.44
CA ARG A 49 -15.51 19.95 17.66
C ARG A 49 -14.44 21.01 17.46
N ASN A 50 -13.74 20.97 16.32
CA ASN A 50 -12.54 21.78 16.10
C ASN A 50 -12.83 23.14 15.44
N THR A 51 -13.92 23.27 14.69
CA THR A 51 -14.27 24.49 13.94
C THR A 51 -15.49 25.20 14.51
N VAL A 52 -16.48 24.45 15.00
CA VAL A 52 -17.78 25.00 15.45
C VAL A 52 -17.89 25.03 16.99
N GLY A 53 -16.96 24.38 17.70
CA GLY A 53 -16.86 24.42 19.16
C GLY A 53 -17.86 23.51 19.90
N TYR A 54 -18.50 22.54 19.22
CA TYR A 54 -19.37 21.56 19.86
C TYR A 54 -19.22 20.17 19.26
N ASP A 55 -19.56 19.13 20.02
CA ASP A 55 -19.67 17.76 19.50
C ASP A 55 -21.16 17.44 19.29
N PRO A 56 -21.59 17.01 18.08
CA PRO A 56 -22.98 16.63 17.84
C PRO A 56 -23.43 15.42 18.69
N GLY A 57 -22.49 14.77 19.39
CA GLY A 57 -22.79 13.78 20.41
C GLY A 57 -22.96 12.36 19.86
N VAL A 58 -22.90 11.38 20.75
CA VAL A 58 -23.22 9.98 20.44
C VAL A 58 -24.14 9.48 21.55
N SER A 59 -25.35 9.10 21.18
CA SER A 59 -26.33 8.51 22.11
C SER A 59 -26.24 6.97 22.09
N ALA A 60 -26.90 6.32 23.05
CA ALA A 60 -27.06 4.86 23.05
C ALA A 60 -27.74 4.35 21.76
N SER A 61 -28.66 5.12 21.18
CA SER A 61 -29.32 4.80 19.91
C SER A 61 -28.33 4.74 18.73
N HIS A 62 -27.26 5.54 18.71
CA HIS A 62 -26.21 5.43 17.69
C HIS A 62 -25.44 4.12 17.78
N ALA A 63 -25.13 3.66 19.00
CA ALA A 63 -24.42 2.40 19.19
C ALA A 63 -25.27 1.22 18.70
N ILE A 64 -26.58 1.25 18.94
CA ILE A 64 -27.53 0.24 18.45
C ILE A 64 -27.62 0.29 16.92
N LEU A 65 -27.78 1.49 16.34
CA LEU A 65 -27.84 1.69 14.89
C LEU A 65 -26.57 1.16 14.20
N LEU A 66 -25.39 1.54 14.70
CA LEU A 66 -24.10 1.11 14.15
C LEU A 66 -23.89 -0.40 14.29
N ARG A 67 -24.35 -1.03 15.39
CA ARG A 67 -24.36 -2.50 15.51
C ARG A 67 -25.30 -3.15 14.49
N GLY A 68 -26.48 -2.56 14.25
CA GLY A 68 -27.41 -2.99 13.21
C GLY A 68 -26.78 -2.93 11.83
N ILE A 69 -26.23 -1.77 11.45
CA ILE A 69 -25.50 -1.58 10.18
C ILE A 69 -24.39 -2.61 10.06
N ARG A 70 -23.59 -2.84 11.11
CA ARG A 70 -22.52 -3.85 11.08
C ARG A 70 -23.03 -5.26 10.84
N ARG A 71 -24.21 -5.61 11.37
CA ARG A 71 -24.83 -6.94 11.21
C ARG A 71 -25.37 -7.14 9.79
N PHE A 72 -25.93 -6.10 9.19
CA PHE A 72 -26.54 -6.14 7.85
C PHE A 72 -25.61 -5.73 6.72
N THR A 73 -24.39 -5.29 7.03
CA THR A 73 -23.35 -5.05 6.02
C THR A 73 -22.60 -6.35 5.77
N ASP A 74 -22.46 -6.73 4.50
CA ASP A 74 -21.64 -7.87 4.13
C ASP A 74 -20.22 -7.78 4.71
N PRO A 75 -19.65 -8.90 5.18
CA PRO A 75 -18.29 -8.89 5.69
C PRO A 75 -17.35 -8.39 4.59
N VAL A 76 -16.50 -7.42 4.95
CA VAL A 76 -15.49 -6.89 4.03
C VAL A 76 -14.63 -8.06 3.55
N VAL A 77 -14.62 -8.30 2.23
CA VAL A 77 -13.79 -9.34 1.61
C VAL A 77 -12.33 -9.04 1.93
N LYS A 78 -11.76 -9.83 2.84
CA LYS A 78 -10.37 -9.68 3.27
C LYS A 78 -9.45 -9.96 2.08
N GLN A 79 -8.67 -8.94 1.73
CA GLN A 79 -7.66 -9.03 0.68
C GLN A 79 -6.56 -10.03 1.09
N GLN A 80 -6.08 -10.82 0.13
CA GLN A 80 -5.01 -11.80 0.35
C GLN A 80 -3.63 -11.21 0.05
N PRO A 81 -2.57 -11.69 0.72
CA PRO A 81 -1.18 -11.29 0.43
C PRO A 81 -0.77 -11.73 -0.98
N LEU A 82 0.03 -10.89 -1.63
CA LEU A 82 0.73 -11.26 -2.86
C LEU A 82 1.85 -12.26 -2.54
N SER A 83 1.77 -13.50 -3.02
CA SER A 83 2.80 -14.51 -2.77
C SER A 83 3.98 -14.42 -3.76
N ALA A 84 5.14 -14.98 -3.37
CA ALA A 84 6.29 -15.09 -4.26
C ALA A 84 6.01 -15.95 -5.50
N ARG A 85 5.14 -16.97 -5.38
CA ARG A 85 4.68 -17.76 -6.53
C ARG A 85 3.87 -16.92 -7.51
N MET A 86 2.97 -16.08 -7.00
CA MET A 86 2.19 -15.19 -7.86
C MET A 86 3.05 -14.15 -8.57
N LEU A 87 4.08 -13.61 -7.89
CA LEU A 87 5.09 -12.76 -8.54
C LEU A 87 5.80 -13.43 -9.71
N ARG A 88 6.05 -14.75 -9.63
CA ARG A 88 6.63 -15.52 -10.74
C ARG A 88 5.67 -15.65 -11.91
N VAL A 89 4.40 -15.94 -11.65
CA VAL A 89 3.36 -16.00 -12.68
C VAL A 89 3.21 -14.66 -13.38
N ILE A 90 3.14 -13.57 -12.61
CA ILE A 90 3.09 -12.20 -13.15
C ILE A 90 4.30 -11.94 -14.04
N PHE A 91 5.51 -12.32 -13.62
CA PHE A 91 6.70 -12.10 -14.43
C PHE A 91 6.66 -12.81 -15.78
N CYS A 92 6.11 -14.03 -15.85
CA CYS A 92 5.97 -14.78 -17.10
C CYS A 92 5.04 -14.09 -18.12
N GLU A 93 4.19 -13.16 -17.67
CA GLU A 93 3.28 -12.40 -18.53
C GLU A 93 3.83 -11.04 -18.98
N ILE A 94 4.89 -10.57 -18.33
CA ILE A 94 5.40 -9.22 -18.54
C ILE A 94 6.48 -9.25 -19.62
N ASN A 95 6.34 -8.40 -20.63
CA ASN A 95 7.32 -8.28 -21.69
C ASN A 95 8.31 -7.14 -21.38
N LEU A 96 9.44 -7.48 -20.77
CA LEU A 96 10.48 -6.50 -20.39
C LEU A 96 11.22 -5.85 -21.57
N THR A 97 10.87 -6.17 -22.81
CA THR A 97 11.30 -5.38 -23.98
C THR A 97 10.57 -4.03 -24.03
N GLN A 98 9.33 -3.96 -23.56
CA GLN A 98 8.53 -2.75 -23.55
C GLN A 98 8.83 -1.88 -22.32
N PRO A 99 9.11 -0.57 -22.48
CA PRO A 99 9.40 0.32 -21.35
C PRO A 99 8.25 0.41 -20.32
N ARG A 100 6.99 0.33 -20.78
CA ARG A 100 5.81 0.36 -19.90
C ARG A 100 5.78 -0.84 -18.96
N ASP A 101 6.09 -2.02 -19.48
CA ASP A 101 6.13 -3.27 -18.72
C ASP A 101 7.32 -3.31 -17.75
N GLN A 102 8.45 -2.70 -18.11
CA GLN A 102 9.57 -2.48 -17.20
C GLN A 102 9.17 -1.59 -16.00
N LEU A 103 8.42 -0.50 -16.23
CA LEU A 103 7.88 0.35 -15.17
C LEU A 103 6.86 -0.41 -14.31
N LEU A 104 5.96 -1.18 -14.94
CA LEU A 104 4.94 -1.94 -14.22
C LEU A 104 5.57 -3.00 -13.31
N TRP A 105 6.53 -3.77 -13.81
CA TRP A 105 7.25 -4.76 -13.01
C TRP A 105 8.08 -4.12 -11.91
N GLY A 106 8.84 -3.08 -12.26
CA GLY A 106 9.66 -2.33 -11.30
C GLY A 106 8.81 -1.71 -10.19
N GLY A 107 7.69 -1.08 -10.55
CA GLY A 107 6.76 -0.46 -9.62
C GLY A 107 6.07 -1.47 -8.72
N LEU A 108 5.63 -2.62 -9.26
CA LEU A 108 5.07 -3.72 -8.47
C LEU A 108 6.05 -4.20 -7.40
N LEU A 109 7.31 -4.45 -7.78
CA LEU A 109 8.34 -4.90 -6.85
C LEU A 109 8.76 -3.81 -5.84
N LEU A 110 8.84 -2.54 -6.25
CA LEU A 110 9.08 -1.45 -5.30
C LEU A 110 7.97 -1.38 -4.26
N GLY A 111 6.70 -1.43 -4.69
CA GLY A 111 5.56 -1.46 -3.77
C GLY A 111 5.59 -2.66 -2.82
N TYR A 112 6.03 -3.81 -3.31
CA TYR A 112 6.17 -5.03 -2.51
C TYR A 112 7.28 -4.91 -1.46
N PHE A 113 8.50 -4.53 -1.84
CA PHE A 113 9.61 -4.48 -0.89
C PHE A 113 9.50 -3.30 0.08
N PHE A 114 9.24 -2.11 -0.45
CA PHE A 114 9.19 -0.87 0.33
C PHE A 114 7.83 -0.62 1.00
N LEU A 115 6.88 -1.55 0.85
CA LEU A 115 5.54 -1.47 1.43
C LEU A 115 4.80 -0.20 1.01
N LEU A 116 4.93 0.24 -0.24
CA LEU A 116 4.38 1.53 -0.66
C LEU A 116 2.84 1.52 -0.72
N ARG A 117 2.22 2.64 -0.33
CA ARG A 117 0.77 2.87 -0.52
C ARG A 117 0.51 3.27 -1.95
N ARG A 118 -0.72 3.01 -2.42
CA ARG A 118 -1.17 3.41 -3.76
C ARG A 118 -0.84 4.88 -4.10
N SER A 119 -1.05 5.80 -3.17
CA SER A 119 -0.83 7.24 -3.36
C SER A 119 0.63 7.68 -3.36
N GLU A 120 1.56 6.82 -2.94
CA GLU A 120 2.98 7.16 -2.82
C GLU A 120 3.74 6.96 -4.13
N TYR A 121 3.23 6.16 -5.09
CA TYR A 121 4.02 5.84 -6.29
C TYR A 121 3.20 5.57 -7.55
N PHE A 122 1.87 5.38 -7.49
CA PHE A 122 1.05 5.28 -8.69
C PHE A 122 0.55 6.62 -9.17
N PHE A 123 0.35 6.70 -10.50
CA PHE A 123 -0.34 7.80 -11.14
C PHE A 123 -1.85 7.73 -10.83
N ILE A 124 -2.44 8.82 -10.35
CA ILE A 124 -3.87 8.89 -9.99
C ILE A 124 -4.56 9.97 -10.83
N GLY A 125 -5.38 9.56 -11.80
CA GLY A 125 -6.18 10.47 -12.62
C GLY A 125 -5.30 11.31 -13.56
N ARG A 126 -5.50 12.64 -13.57
CA ARG A 126 -4.72 13.61 -14.36
C ARG A 126 -3.76 14.46 -13.53
N LYS A 127 -3.67 14.25 -12.21
CA LYS A 127 -2.86 15.06 -11.30
C LYS A 127 -1.88 14.17 -10.53
N VAL A 128 -0.59 14.43 -10.67
CA VAL A 128 0.44 13.84 -9.81
C VAL A 128 0.33 14.52 -8.43
N ARG A 129 0.25 13.74 -7.36
CA ARG A 129 0.30 14.31 -6.00
C ARG A 129 1.72 14.77 -5.70
N SER A 130 1.88 15.86 -4.97
CA SER A 130 3.19 16.48 -4.67
C SER A 130 4.18 15.53 -3.98
N TYR A 131 3.70 14.47 -3.33
CA TYR A 131 4.50 13.49 -2.60
C TYR A 131 4.64 12.14 -3.33
N VAL A 132 4.29 12.06 -4.62
CA VAL A 132 4.58 10.85 -5.41
C VAL A 132 6.09 10.65 -5.50
N LEU A 133 6.51 9.38 -5.41
CA LEU A 133 7.89 8.97 -5.58
C LEU A 133 8.43 9.48 -6.91
N GLN A 134 9.36 10.42 -6.83
CA GLN A 134 10.04 11.01 -7.98
C GLN A 134 11.16 10.08 -8.47
N LEU A 135 11.56 10.23 -9.72
CA LEU A 135 12.68 9.47 -10.27
C LEU A 135 14.00 9.80 -9.54
N SER A 136 14.23 11.07 -9.21
CA SER A 136 15.40 11.54 -8.43
C SER A 136 15.47 10.99 -7.02
N ALA A 137 14.34 10.58 -6.45
CA ALA A 137 14.28 9.97 -5.12
C ALA A 137 14.76 8.51 -5.09
N LEU A 138 15.01 7.90 -6.26
CA LEU A 138 15.62 6.56 -6.37
C LEU A 138 17.14 6.67 -6.39
N GLN A 139 17.79 6.28 -5.30
CA GLN A 139 19.24 6.30 -5.16
C GLN A 139 19.81 4.89 -5.07
N PHE A 140 21.02 4.70 -5.61
CA PHE A 140 21.69 3.41 -5.70
C PHE A 140 23.02 3.48 -4.96
N TYR A 141 23.28 2.51 -4.10
CA TYR A 141 24.46 2.51 -3.26
C TYR A 141 25.30 1.24 -3.42
N SER A 142 26.61 1.42 -3.21
CA SER A 142 27.59 0.36 -3.06
C SER A 142 27.42 -0.37 -1.73
N ARG A 143 28.26 -1.38 -1.46
CA ARG A 143 28.39 -1.97 -0.13
C ARG A 143 28.98 -0.97 0.88
N ASN A 144 29.79 -0.03 0.40
CA ASN A 144 30.45 1.00 1.20
C ASN A 144 29.60 2.29 1.32
N GLU A 145 28.29 2.21 1.08
CA GLU A 145 27.34 3.34 1.20
C GLU A 145 27.58 4.52 0.23
N GLU A 146 28.49 4.38 -0.72
CA GLU A 146 28.71 5.36 -1.78
C GLU A 146 27.61 5.30 -2.83
N VAL A 147 27.19 6.46 -3.35
CA VAL A 147 26.25 6.54 -4.47
C VAL A 147 26.94 6.05 -5.75
N VAL A 148 26.34 5.05 -6.39
CA VAL A 148 26.93 4.40 -7.58
C VAL A 148 25.93 4.28 -8.71
N SER A 149 26.44 4.04 -9.92
CA SER A 149 25.58 3.73 -11.07
C SER A 149 24.68 2.50 -10.78
N PRO A 150 23.46 2.45 -11.35
CA PRO A 150 22.52 1.34 -11.11
C PRO A 150 23.09 -0.04 -11.47
N LYS A 151 24.09 -0.11 -12.36
CA LYS A 151 24.73 -1.37 -12.75
C LYS A 151 25.56 -1.99 -11.61
N LYS A 152 26.24 -1.17 -10.80
CA LYS A 152 27.15 -1.58 -9.72
C LYS A 152 26.47 -1.68 -8.34
N ALA A 153 25.24 -1.21 -8.24
CA ALA A 153 24.50 -1.11 -6.98
C ALA A 153 24.27 -2.45 -6.28
N VAL A 154 24.47 -2.45 -4.96
CA VAL A 154 24.14 -3.55 -4.03
C VAL A 154 22.95 -3.17 -3.15
N VAL A 155 22.71 -1.88 -2.94
CA VAL A 155 21.58 -1.34 -2.17
C VAL A 155 20.82 -0.34 -3.02
N VAL A 156 19.50 -0.29 -2.84
CA VAL A 156 18.65 0.78 -3.37
C VAL A 156 18.00 1.51 -2.20
N GLY A 157 18.07 2.83 -2.22
CA GLY A 157 17.34 3.71 -1.32
C GLY A 157 16.22 4.43 -2.06
N ILE A 158 15.12 4.66 -1.36
CA ILE A 158 14.05 5.54 -1.83
C ILE A 158 13.81 6.62 -0.77
N THR A 159 13.61 7.86 -1.23
CA THR A 159 13.23 8.99 -0.37
C THR A 159 11.77 9.34 -0.60
N LEU A 160 10.95 9.20 0.45
CA LEU A 160 9.55 9.60 0.42
C LEU A 160 9.43 11.00 1.03
N ARG A 161 9.19 12.00 0.18
CA ARG A 161 9.05 13.41 0.60
C ARG A 161 7.79 13.72 1.41
N GLY A 162 6.89 12.74 1.54
CA GLY A 162 5.66 12.87 2.32
C GLY A 162 4.70 11.71 2.12
N ALA A 163 3.72 11.60 3.01
CA ALA A 163 2.57 10.73 2.86
C ALA A 163 1.33 11.50 3.32
N GLN A 164 0.14 11.10 2.84
CA GLN A 164 -1.14 11.74 3.23
C GLN A 164 -1.37 11.81 4.75
N ASN A 165 -0.66 10.99 5.54
CA ASN A 165 -0.79 10.92 6.99
C ASN A 165 0.51 11.33 7.71
N ASN A 166 1.41 12.06 7.06
CA ASN A 166 2.64 12.52 7.69
C ASN A 166 2.39 13.90 8.29
N GLU A 167 1.86 13.92 9.52
CA GLU A 167 1.49 15.13 10.26
C GLU A 167 2.67 16.08 10.48
N PHE A 168 3.91 15.59 10.32
CA PHE A 168 5.15 16.37 10.49
C PHE A 168 5.94 16.60 9.20
N GLY A 169 5.45 16.15 8.04
CA GLY A 169 6.12 16.36 6.75
C GLY A 169 7.54 15.79 6.63
N ARG A 170 7.98 14.92 7.55
CA ARG A 170 9.36 14.40 7.56
C ARG A 170 9.62 13.49 6.36
N GLU A 171 10.70 13.74 5.64
CA GLU A 171 11.16 12.82 4.61
C GLU A 171 11.52 11.47 5.24
N GLU A 172 11.02 10.36 4.67
CA GLU A 172 11.36 9.01 5.11
C GLU A 172 12.24 8.35 4.07
N VAL A 173 13.46 7.98 4.44
CA VAL A 173 14.36 7.22 3.58
C VAL A 173 14.29 5.75 3.95
N ARG A 174 14.07 4.89 2.97
CA ARG A 174 14.03 3.44 3.14
C ARG A 174 15.09 2.80 2.25
N TYR A 175 15.72 1.72 2.72
CA TYR A 175 16.77 1.01 1.99
C TYR A 175 16.45 -0.48 1.85
N HIS A 176 16.82 -1.06 0.72
CA HIS A 176 16.80 -2.51 0.52
C HIS A 176 18.05 -3.02 -0.21
N TYR A 177 18.60 -4.12 0.31
CA TYR A 177 19.69 -4.85 -0.30
C TYR A 177 19.23 -5.67 -1.51
N LYS A 178 20.15 -5.89 -2.44
CA LYS A 178 20.01 -6.79 -3.58
C LYS A 178 19.73 -8.22 -3.09
N THR A 179 18.61 -8.80 -3.52
CA THR A 179 18.29 -10.21 -3.27
C THR A 179 19.16 -11.14 -4.13
N LYS A 180 19.52 -12.32 -3.60
CA LYS A 180 20.16 -13.41 -4.36
C LYS A 180 19.28 -13.93 -5.50
N ALA A 181 17.96 -13.98 -5.28
CA ALA A 181 16.97 -14.33 -6.29
C ALA A 181 16.97 -13.26 -7.40
N LYS A 182 17.48 -13.62 -8.58
CA LYS A 182 17.57 -12.71 -9.72
C LYS A 182 16.19 -12.13 -10.07
N LEU A 183 15.13 -12.92 -10.01
CA LEU A 183 13.80 -12.50 -10.46
C LEU A 183 13.16 -11.42 -9.58
N ILE A 184 13.12 -11.68 -8.27
CA ILE A 184 12.41 -10.86 -7.27
C ILE A 184 13.47 -10.12 -6.46
N CYS A 185 13.90 -8.97 -6.98
CA CYS A 185 15.01 -8.21 -6.41
C CYS A 185 14.72 -6.70 -6.44
N PRO A 186 14.77 -5.99 -5.29
CA PRO A 186 14.42 -4.57 -5.22
C PRO A 186 15.40 -3.69 -6.00
N VAL A 187 16.70 -4.01 -5.96
CA VAL A 187 17.71 -3.28 -6.75
C VAL A 187 17.46 -3.45 -8.25
N ARG A 188 17.09 -4.65 -8.69
CA ARG A 188 16.74 -4.87 -10.11
C ARG A 188 15.42 -4.17 -10.49
N ALA A 189 14.45 -4.11 -9.59
CA ALA A 189 13.20 -3.39 -9.79
C ALA A 189 13.45 -1.91 -10.08
N ALA A 190 14.24 -1.24 -9.22
CA ALA A 190 14.61 0.14 -9.44
C ALA A 190 15.43 0.36 -10.72
N ARG A 191 16.31 -0.60 -11.07
CA ARG A 191 17.04 -0.55 -12.36
C ARG A 191 16.11 -0.60 -13.57
N TRP A 192 15.05 -1.41 -13.53
CA TRP A 192 14.07 -1.46 -14.61
C TRP A 192 13.35 -0.12 -14.76
N ILE A 193 13.02 0.53 -13.65
CA ILE A 193 12.42 1.88 -13.67
C ILE A 193 13.35 2.88 -14.32
N VAL A 194 14.61 2.95 -13.87
CA VAL A 194 15.60 3.89 -14.45
C VAL A 194 15.85 3.60 -15.94
N LYS A 195 15.88 2.32 -16.34
CA LYS A 195 16.03 1.94 -17.74
C LYS A 195 14.86 2.45 -18.58
N ALA A 196 13.63 2.21 -18.13
CA ALA A 196 12.43 2.64 -18.82
C ALA A 196 12.30 4.17 -18.88
N ALA A 197 12.59 4.85 -17.77
CA ALA A 197 12.60 6.31 -17.68
C ALA A 197 13.52 6.95 -18.72
N LYS A 198 14.72 6.40 -18.92
CA LYS A 198 15.65 6.84 -19.97
C LYS A 198 15.07 6.69 -21.38
N THR A 199 14.40 5.57 -21.66
CA THR A 199 13.76 5.35 -22.98
C THR A 199 12.54 6.24 -23.19
N LEU A 200 11.81 6.55 -22.11
CA LEU A 200 10.58 7.35 -22.16
C LEU A 200 10.83 8.86 -22.11
N GLY A 201 12.02 9.30 -21.70
CA GLY A 201 12.38 10.71 -21.56
C GLY A 201 11.87 11.35 -20.26
N THR A 202 11.65 10.55 -19.22
CA THR A 202 11.17 11.02 -17.91
C THR A 202 12.24 11.85 -17.21
N ARG A 203 11.86 13.04 -16.68
CA ARG A 203 12.77 13.93 -15.95
C ARG A 203 12.96 13.48 -14.50
N ALA A 204 13.92 14.10 -13.81
CA ALA A 204 14.30 13.71 -12.45
C ALA A 204 13.20 14.04 -11.41
N GLU A 205 12.50 15.14 -11.64
CA GLU A 205 11.40 15.67 -10.84
C GLU A 205 10.05 14.98 -11.12
N ASP A 206 9.96 14.26 -12.24
CA ASP A 206 8.76 13.52 -12.62
C ASP A 206 8.55 12.29 -11.74
N SER A 207 7.33 11.78 -11.72
CA SER A 207 7.01 10.50 -11.09
C SER A 207 7.89 9.37 -11.64
N ALA A 208 8.42 8.54 -10.75
CA ALA A 208 9.22 7.38 -11.12
C ALA A 208 8.49 6.40 -12.07
N LEU A 209 7.15 6.39 -12.04
CA LEU A 209 6.31 5.55 -12.90
C LEU A 209 5.60 6.34 -14.02
N ALA A 210 6.15 7.50 -14.41
CA ALA A 210 5.63 8.30 -15.51
C ALA A 210 5.91 7.66 -16.89
N THR A 211 5.01 7.96 -17.82
CA THR A 211 5.08 7.59 -19.24
C THR A 211 4.74 8.82 -20.09
N ARG A 212 4.96 8.78 -21.41
CA ARG A 212 4.67 9.92 -22.30
C ARG A 212 3.21 10.41 -22.25
N HIS A 213 2.26 9.52 -21.94
CA HIS A 213 0.82 9.83 -21.88
C HIS A 213 0.20 9.45 -20.53
N GLY A 214 0.86 9.81 -19.42
CA GLY A 214 0.36 9.55 -18.06
C GLY A 214 1.36 8.75 -17.24
N GLY A 215 0.93 7.67 -16.58
CA GLY A 215 1.83 6.80 -15.82
C GLY A 215 1.17 5.47 -15.48
N ILE A 216 1.92 4.59 -14.81
CA ILE A 216 1.37 3.33 -14.32
C ILE A 216 0.34 3.64 -13.23
N THR A 217 -0.89 3.20 -13.45
CA THR A 217 -2.00 3.41 -12.54
C THR A 217 -2.16 2.25 -11.58
N ALA A 218 -2.89 2.50 -10.49
CA ALA A 218 -3.34 1.42 -9.60
C ALA A 218 -4.21 0.38 -10.33
N GLY A 219 -4.94 0.79 -11.36
CA GLY A 219 -5.77 -0.09 -12.18
C GLY A 219 -4.92 -1.08 -12.97
N ASP A 220 -3.82 -0.60 -13.58
CA ASP A 220 -2.89 -1.44 -14.33
C ASP A 220 -2.33 -2.57 -13.46
N VAL A 221 -1.81 -2.22 -12.27
CA VAL A 221 -1.26 -3.23 -11.34
C VAL A 221 -2.34 -4.15 -10.80
N SER A 222 -3.51 -3.63 -10.42
CA SER A 222 -4.64 -4.44 -9.98
C SER A 222 -5.05 -5.45 -11.04
N SER A 223 -5.09 -5.05 -12.32
CA SER A 223 -5.44 -5.94 -13.43
C SER A 223 -4.47 -7.09 -13.58
N VAL A 224 -3.16 -6.82 -13.49
CA VAL A 224 -2.10 -7.83 -13.61
C VAL A 224 -2.15 -8.81 -12.45
N VAL A 225 -2.32 -8.31 -11.23
CA VAL A 225 -2.45 -9.15 -10.03
C VAL A 225 -3.68 -10.04 -10.13
N LYS A 226 -4.82 -9.50 -10.56
CA LYS A 226 -6.07 -10.27 -10.72
C LYS A 226 -5.96 -11.34 -11.80
N ARG A 227 -5.34 -11.04 -12.94
CA ARG A 227 -5.09 -12.04 -13.98
C ARG A 227 -4.23 -13.20 -13.48
N ALA A 228 -3.16 -12.89 -12.74
CA ALA A 228 -2.32 -13.91 -12.14
C ALA A 228 -3.08 -14.76 -11.10
N ALA A 229 -3.95 -14.14 -10.30
CA ALA A 229 -4.82 -14.85 -9.37
C ALA A 229 -5.75 -15.83 -10.11
N SER A 230 -6.42 -15.39 -11.17
CA SER A 230 -7.28 -16.26 -12.01
C SER A 230 -6.52 -17.47 -12.55
N ARG A 231 -5.30 -17.27 -13.07
CA ARG A 231 -4.47 -18.37 -13.59
C ARG A 231 -4.01 -19.35 -12.52
N MET A 232 -3.91 -18.90 -11.28
CA MET A 232 -3.59 -19.75 -10.14
C MET A 232 -4.85 -20.42 -9.54
N GLY A 233 -6.03 -20.22 -10.12
CA GLY A 233 -7.30 -20.73 -9.58
C GLY A 233 -7.74 -20.02 -8.30
N LEU A 234 -7.25 -18.81 -8.05
CA LEU A 234 -7.59 -18.01 -6.88
C LEU A 234 -8.67 -16.98 -7.24
N ASP A 235 -9.51 -16.62 -6.28
CA ASP A 235 -10.56 -15.60 -6.45
C ASP A 235 -9.95 -14.19 -6.66
N PRO A 236 -10.09 -13.58 -7.84
CA PRO A 236 -9.55 -12.24 -8.13
C PRO A 236 -10.17 -11.12 -7.30
N ALA A 237 -11.37 -11.30 -6.73
CA ALA A 237 -12.00 -10.30 -5.86
C ALA A 237 -11.20 -10.06 -4.57
N ARG A 238 -10.42 -11.07 -4.14
CA ARG A 238 -9.54 -10.99 -2.97
C ARG A 238 -8.21 -10.30 -3.24
N PHE A 239 -7.99 -9.81 -4.46
CA PHE A 239 -6.74 -9.19 -4.85
C PHE A 239 -6.91 -7.75 -5.37
N SER A 240 -6.00 -6.88 -4.95
CA SER A 240 -5.93 -5.48 -5.35
C SER A 240 -4.52 -4.94 -5.18
N THR A 241 -4.32 -3.64 -5.38
CA THR A 241 -3.03 -2.99 -5.05
C THR A 241 -2.67 -3.09 -3.58
N HIS A 242 -3.64 -3.26 -2.67
CA HIS A 242 -3.35 -3.50 -1.25
C HIS A 242 -2.65 -4.85 -1.02
N SER A 243 -2.99 -5.87 -1.82
CA SER A 243 -2.35 -7.19 -1.73
C SER A 243 -0.83 -7.14 -1.91
N VAL A 244 -0.34 -6.18 -2.70
CA VAL A 244 1.11 -5.95 -2.90
C VAL A 244 1.78 -5.57 -1.58
N ARG A 245 1.22 -4.58 -0.86
CA ARG A 245 1.75 -4.13 0.43
C ARG A 245 1.57 -5.18 1.52
N ILE A 246 0.45 -5.91 1.52
CA ILE A 246 0.21 -7.02 2.47
C ILE A 246 1.24 -8.14 2.23
N GLY A 247 1.45 -8.54 0.97
CA GLY A 247 2.43 -9.57 0.61
C GLY A 247 3.87 -9.18 0.96
N GLY A 248 4.23 -7.91 0.77
CA GLY A 248 5.51 -7.37 1.21
C GLY A 248 5.72 -7.46 2.71
N ALA A 249 4.68 -7.12 3.50
CA ALA A 249 4.73 -7.18 4.95
C ALA A 249 4.88 -8.64 5.42
N ASP A 250 4.14 -9.55 4.79
CA ASP A 250 4.17 -10.98 5.07
C ASP A 250 5.52 -11.63 4.70
N TYR A 251 6.12 -11.23 3.57
CA TYR A 251 7.47 -11.64 3.22
C TYR A 251 8.50 -11.14 4.23
N ARG A 252 8.33 -9.91 4.74
CA ARG A 252 9.24 -9.34 5.74
C ARG A 252 9.13 -10.09 7.07
N THR A 253 7.94 -10.45 7.53
CA THR A 253 7.76 -11.24 8.76
C THR A 253 8.35 -12.63 8.58
N HIS A 254 8.03 -13.34 7.50
CA HIS A 254 8.56 -14.67 7.24
C HIS A 254 10.08 -14.67 7.10
N SER A 255 10.69 -13.69 6.40
CA SER A 255 12.15 -13.60 6.28
C SER A 255 12.87 -13.33 7.61
N LYS A 256 12.22 -12.63 8.55
CA LYS A 256 12.71 -12.49 9.93
C LYS A 256 12.55 -13.78 10.72
N THR A 257 11.44 -14.50 10.54
CA THR A 257 11.23 -15.82 11.14
C THR A 257 12.24 -16.85 10.61
N THR A 258 12.61 -16.81 9.33
CA THR A 258 13.66 -17.68 8.77
C THR A 258 15.04 -17.35 9.34
N ARG A 259 15.34 -16.07 9.62
CA ARG A 259 16.54 -15.69 10.39
C ARG A 259 16.47 -16.18 11.84
N CYS A 260 15.29 -16.18 12.45
CA CYS A 260 15.07 -16.67 13.82
C CYS A 260 15.12 -18.21 13.92
N CYS A 261 14.71 -18.95 12.88
CA CYS A 261 14.89 -20.41 12.83
C CYS A 261 16.36 -20.81 12.66
N GLN A 262 17.15 -20.05 11.88
CA GLN A 262 18.60 -20.28 11.83
C GLN A 262 19.31 -19.91 13.14
N GLN A 263 18.74 -19.01 13.96
CA GLN A 263 19.26 -18.73 15.31
C GLN A 263 18.82 -19.77 16.35
N LYS A 264 17.63 -20.40 16.19
CA LYS A 264 17.13 -21.43 17.11
C LYS A 264 17.74 -22.82 16.87
N GLU A 265 18.14 -23.17 15.65
CA GLU A 265 18.87 -24.43 15.39
C GLU A 265 20.33 -24.37 15.88
N LEU A 266 20.94 -23.17 15.97
CA LEU A 266 22.26 -23.00 16.59
C LEU A 266 22.22 -23.06 18.12
N LEU A 267 21.12 -22.64 18.76
CA LEU A 267 20.97 -22.74 20.22
C LEU A 267 20.45 -24.11 20.68
N ALA A 268 19.73 -24.85 19.83
CA ALA A 268 19.31 -26.22 20.12
C ALA A 268 20.41 -27.29 19.90
N SER A 269 21.45 -26.97 19.12
CA SER A 269 22.65 -27.82 18.98
C SER A 269 23.71 -27.55 20.04
N LEU A 270 23.72 -26.35 20.65
CA LEU A 270 24.62 -26.03 21.78
C LEU A 270 24.10 -26.48 23.15
N SER A 271 22.84 -26.91 23.26
CA SER A 271 22.26 -27.45 24.50
C SER A 271 22.39 -28.99 24.63
N ARG A 272 22.96 -29.70 23.64
CA ARG A 272 23.18 -31.16 23.70
C ARG A 272 24.65 -31.56 23.84
N CYS A 273 25.57 -30.59 23.90
CA CYS A 273 27.01 -30.84 24.09
C CYS A 273 27.51 -30.44 25.49
N ALA A 274 26.62 -30.15 26.44
CA ALA A 274 26.99 -29.72 27.80
C ALA A 274 26.74 -30.78 28.89
N ASP A 275 26.33 -32.00 28.54
CA ASP A 275 26.08 -33.10 29.51
C ASP A 275 26.94 -34.36 29.27
N LEU A 276 28.08 -34.23 28.58
CA LEU A 276 29.07 -35.32 28.43
C LEU A 276 30.48 -34.72 28.38
N VAL A 277 30.98 -34.27 29.54
CA VAL A 277 32.32 -34.48 30.14
C VAL A 277 32.29 -33.88 31.54
#